data_AF-A0A510URY5-F1
#
_entry.id   AF-A0A510URY5-F1
#
_cell.length_a   1.000
_cell.length_b   1.000
_cell.length_c   1.000
_cell.angle_alpha   90.00
_cell.angle_beta   90.00
_cell.angle_gamma   90.00
#
_symmetry.space_group_name_H-M   'P 1'
#
loop_
_entity.id
_entity.type
_entity.pdbx_description
1 polymer ?
#
loop_
_entity_poly.entity_id
_entity_poly.type
_entity_poly.pdbx_seq_one_letter_code
_entity_poly.pdbx_strand_id
1 'polypeptide(L)'
;MFRSSITTIDDALAARMHASWRRGCPVPLADLRYVRVSHVDFDGAVHEGELVVHEELAEGVVGVFARLFAQRYPIRSMRLVDDFGADDTASMDADNTSAFNCRAITGGTGWSEHAYGRALDLNPVENPYVIGSHVAPRAGRAFVDRSPAPGVIRPDDEVVRAFADAGWRWGGYWDSPTDYQHFSTTGR
;
A
#
# COMPACT_ATOMS: atom_id res chain seq x y z
N MET A 1 12.77 8.82 -15.87
CA MET A 1 13.39 7.49 -15.77
C MET A 1 12.99 6.89 -14.43
N PHE A 2 12.61 5.62 -14.39
CA PHE A 2 12.34 4.93 -13.14
C PHE A 2 13.64 4.68 -12.37
N ARG A 3 13.66 4.96 -11.08
CA ARG A 3 14.74 4.61 -10.16
C ARG A 3 14.16 3.84 -8.98
N SER A 4 14.94 2.90 -8.46
CA SER A 4 14.58 2.16 -7.26
C SER A 4 15.82 1.77 -6.45
N SER A 5 15.60 1.46 -5.18
CA SER A 5 16.60 0.83 -4.31
C SER A 5 15.91 -0.03 -3.26
N ILE A 6 16.58 -1.11 -2.85
CA ILE A 6 16.16 -1.98 -1.76
C ILE A 6 17.31 -2.01 -0.76
N THR A 7 17.05 -1.65 0.49
CA THR A 7 18.05 -1.68 1.56
C THR A 7 17.50 -2.37 2.80
N THR A 8 18.39 -2.83 3.66
CA THR A 8 18.04 -3.23 5.02
C THR A 8 17.53 -2.03 5.82
N ILE A 9 16.80 -2.28 6.91
CA ILE A 9 16.43 -1.25 7.87
C ILE A 9 17.66 -0.93 8.73
N ASP A 10 18.25 0.26 8.58
CA ASP A 10 19.32 0.73 9.45
C ASP A 10 18.78 1.34 10.76
N ASP A 11 19.68 1.69 11.69
CA ASP A 11 19.29 2.21 13.01
C ASP A 11 18.49 3.52 12.92
N ALA A 12 18.83 4.38 11.95
CA ALA A 12 18.15 5.66 11.77
C ALA A 12 16.72 5.45 11.27
N LEU A 13 16.53 4.54 10.32
CA LEU A 13 15.21 4.18 9.82
C LEU A 13 14.41 3.40 10.87
N ALA A 14 15.04 2.49 11.62
CA ALA A 14 14.40 1.79 12.73
C ALA A 14 13.86 2.78 13.78
N ALA A 15 14.60 3.86 14.07
CA ALA A 15 14.14 4.93 14.96
C ALA A 15 12.99 5.75 14.36
N ARG A 16 12.99 6.00 13.04
CA ARG A 16 11.85 6.62 12.34
C ARG A 16 10.60 5.73 12.41
N MET A 17 10.76 4.42 12.30
CA MET A 17 9.69 3.41 12.29
C MET A 17 9.13 3.03 13.67
N HIS A 18 9.36 3.85 14.71
CA HIS A 18 9.02 3.51 16.09
C HIS A 18 7.51 3.36 16.36
N ALA A 19 6.65 3.91 15.50
CA ALA A 19 5.20 3.82 15.65
C ALA A 19 4.66 2.57 14.91
N SER A 20 5.13 2.35 13.69
CA SER A 20 4.71 1.23 12.84
C SER A 20 5.39 -0.09 13.18
N TRP A 21 6.50 -0.08 13.92
CA TRP A 21 7.20 -1.27 14.40
C TRP A 21 7.56 -1.18 15.89
N ARG A 22 7.35 -2.28 16.62
CA ARG A 22 7.73 -2.40 18.05
C ARG A 22 7.94 -3.86 18.42
N ARG A 23 8.60 -4.10 19.56
CA ARG A 23 8.72 -5.46 20.13
C ARG A 23 7.32 -6.07 20.32
N GLY A 24 7.12 -7.28 19.79
CA GLY A 24 5.83 -7.96 19.76
C GLY A 24 5.16 -7.97 18.38
N CYS A 25 5.68 -7.19 17.43
CA CYS A 25 5.32 -7.35 16.02
C CYS A 25 5.72 -8.72 15.48
N PRO A 26 4.93 -9.28 14.54
CA PRO A 26 5.12 -10.66 14.11
C PRO A 26 6.35 -10.86 13.21
N VAL A 27 6.93 -9.77 12.69
CA VAL A 27 8.10 -9.80 11.80
C VAL A 27 9.20 -8.90 12.38
N PRO A 28 10.44 -9.41 12.54
CA PRO A 28 11.57 -8.61 13.00
C PRO A 28 12.05 -7.65 11.89
N LEU A 29 12.71 -6.54 12.27
CA LEU A 29 13.25 -5.58 11.30
C LEU A 29 14.23 -6.21 10.29
N ALA A 30 14.94 -7.28 10.67
CA ALA A 30 15.87 -8.00 9.81
C ALA A 30 15.20 -8.64 8.58
N ASP A 31 13.91 -8.98 8.70
CA ASP A 31 13.13 -9.64 7.65
C ASP A 31 12.34 -8.60 6.82
N LEU A 32 12.50 -7.31 7.13
CA LEU A 32 11.90 -6.20 6.39
C LEU A 32 12.94 -5.52 5.49
N ARG A 33 12.47 -4.91 4.40
CA ARG A 33 13.28 -4.10 3.49
C ARG A 33 12.65 -2.75 3.26
N TYR A 34 13.50 -1.74 3.25
CA TYR A 34 13.14 -0.40 2.84
C TYR A 34 13.29 -0.29 1.33
N VAL A 35 12.16 -0.06 0.67
CA VAL A 35 12.03 0.03 -0.78
C VAL A 35 11.77 1.48 -1.12
N ARG A 36 12.63 2.05 -1.95
CA ARG A 36 12.40 3.35 -2.58
C ARG A 36 12.14 3.15 -4.06
N VAL A 37 11.13 3.82 -4.59
CA VAL A 37 10.73 3.73 -6.00
C VAL A 37 10.33 5.09 -6.54
N SER A 38 10.59 5.33 -7.81
CA SER A 38 10.03 6.50 -8.51
C SER A 38 8.56 6.27 -8.84
N HIS A 39 7.70 7.27 -8.65
CA HIS A 39 6.31 7.24 -9.08
C HIS A 39 5.94 8.54 -9.82
N VAL A 40 4.80 8.53 -10.51
CA VAL A 40 4.23 9.70 -11.17
C VAL A 40 3.01 10.14 -10.35
N ASP A 41 2.87 11.42 -10.05
CA ASP A 41 1.68 11.95 -9.36
C ASP A 41 0.53 12.27 -10.33
N PHE A 42 -0.58 12.77 -9.79
CA PHE A 42 -1.75 13.17 -10.56
C PHE A 42 -1.51 14.36 -11.51
N ASP A 43 -0.48 15.18 -11.24
CA ASP A 43 -0.06 16.29 -12.10
C ASP A 43 0.97 15.85 -13.17
N GLY A 44 1.39 14.59 -13.13
CA GLY A 44 2.34 14.00 -14.06
C GLY A 44 3.82 14.21 -13.69
N ALA A 45 4.11 14.78 -12.53
CA ALA A 45 5.44 14.98 -11.99
C ALA A 45 6.00 13.68 -11.40
N VAL A 46 7.33 13.54 -11.42
CA VAL A 46 8.02 12.35 -10.92
C VAL A 46 8.52 12.60 -9.50
N HIS A 47 8.18 11.70 -8.59
CA HIS A 47 8.58 11.74 -7.18
C HIS A 47 9.28 10.45 -6.77
N GLU A 48 9.96 10.49 -5.62
CA GLU A 48 10.45 9.29 -4.93
C GLU A 48 9.47 8.93 -3.81
N GLY A 49 9.10 7.66 -3.73
CA GLY A 49 8.22 7.11 -2.70
C GLY A 49 8.95 6.10 -1.82
N GLU A 50 8.44 5.94 -0.60
CA GLU A 50 8.98 5.11 0.46
C GLU A 50 7.99 3.99 0.83
N LEU A 51 8.46 2.74 0.84
CA LEU A 51 7.71 1.58 1.31
C LEU A 51 8.60 0.70 2.20
N VAL A 52 7.97 -0.02 3.12
CA VAL A 52 8.59 -1.14 3.82
C VAL A 52 7.76 -2.38 3.57
N VAL A 53 8.43 -3.47 3.18
CA VAL A 53 7.81 -4.77 2.86
C VAL A 53 8.69 -5.91 3.38
N HIS A 54 8.15 -7.12 3.42
CA HIS A 54 8.92 -8.32 3.73
C HIS A 54 10.03 -8.54 2.69
N GLU A 55 11.20 -9.02 3.10
CA GLU A 55 12.38 -9.14 2.23
C GLU A 55 12.13 -9.96 0.96
N GLU A 56 11.40 -11.07 1.10
CA GLU A 56 11.01 -11.95 -0.01
C GLU A 56 10.16 -11.27 -1.09
N LEU A 57 9.51 -10.15 -0.77
CA LEU A 57 8.58 -9.45 -1.65
C LEU A 57 9.18 -8.18 -2.28
N ALA A 58 10.34 -7.73 -1.80
CA ALA A 58 10.88 -6.42 -2.15
C ALA A 58 11.15 -6.25 -3.66
N GLU A 59 11.75 -7.25 -4.30
CA GLU A 59 12.03 -7.24 -5.74
C GLU A 59 10.74 -7.25 -6.57
N GLY A 60 9.74 -8.05 -6.16
CA GLY A 60 8.44 -8.11 -6.81
C GLY A 60 7.72 -6.75 -6.75
N VAL A 61 7.76 -6.09 -5.59
CA VAL A 61 7.18 -4.76 -5.39
C VAL A 61 7.89 -3.71 -6.27
N VAL A 62 9.22 -3.74 -6.38
CA VAL A 62 9.94 -2.87 -7.32
C VAL A 62 9.48 -3.11 -8.77
N GLY A 63 9.30 -4.37 -9.17
CA GLY A 63 8.79 -4.74 -10.49
C GLY A 63 7.36 -4.21 -10.75
N VAL A 64 6.48 -4.27 -9.75
CA VAL A 64 5.14 -3.68 -9.79
C VAL A 64 5.25 -2.18 -10.07
N PHE A 65 5.96 -1.43 -9.22
CA PHE A 65 6.06 0.02 -9.39
C PHE A 65 6.79 0.45 -10.67
N ALA A 66 7.71 -0.35 -11.19
CA ALA A 66 8.31 -0.11 -12.49
C ALA A 66 7.26 -0.14 -13.62
N ARG A 67 6.33 -1.10 -13.59
CA ARG A 67 5.20 -1.19 -14.55
C ARG A 67 4.23 -0.03 -14.39
N LEU A 68 3.84 0.30 -13.15
CA LEU A 68 2.96 1.43 -12.87
C LEU A 68 3.59 2.74 -13.38
N PHE A 69 4.88 2.94 -13.14
CA PHE A 69 5.63 4.11 -13.63
C PHE A 69 5.67 4.19 -15.15
N ALA A 70 5.92 3.06 -15.84
CA ALA A 70 5.95 2.99 -17.29
C ALA A 70 4.60 3.38 -17.91
N GLN A 71 3.50 3.00 -17.26
CA GLN A 71 2.14 3.37 -17.66
C GLN A 71 1.69 4.74 -17.18
N ARG A 72 2.54 5.46 -16.42
CA ARG A 72 2.22 6.74 -15.78
C ARG A 72 0.95 6.65 -14.93
N TYR A 73 0.72 5.51 -14.27
CA TYR A 73 -0.36 5.38 -13.30
C TYR A 73 -0.13 6.39 -12.16
N PRO A 74 -1.08 7.30 -11.88
CA PRO A 74 -0.88 8.35 -10.90
C PRO A 74 -0.98 7.80 -9.48
N ILE A 75 -0.05 8.22 -8.61
CA ILE A 75 -0.02 7.90 -7.18
C ILE A 75 0.06 9.21 -6.41
N ARG A 76 -0.86 9.45 -5.45
CA ARG A 76 -0.92 10.76 -4.77
C ARG A 76 0.23 10.98 -3.80
N SER A 77 0.51 9.98 -2.97
CA SER A 77 1.60 9.99 -1.99
C SER A 77 2.07 8.56 -1.75
N MET A 78 3.35 8.41 -1.39
CA MET A 78 3.93 7.14 -0.96
C MET A 78 4.99 7.43 0.10
N ARG A 79 4.55 7.49 1.35
CA ARG A 79 5.34 7.78 2.53
C ARG A 79 5.15 6.67 3.55
N LEU A 80 6.13 6.49 4.44
CA LEU A 80 5.97 5.54 5.55
C LEU A 80 4.82 5.98 6.46
N VAL A 81 4.04 5.02 6.96
CA VAL A 81 2.91 5.31 7.84
C VAL A 81 3.33 6.02 9.15
N ASP A 82 4.60 5.89 9.56
CA ASP A 82 5.17 6.63 10.70
C ASP A 82 5.11 8.15 10.55
N ASP A 83 5.12 8.66 9.31
CA ASP A 83 4.94 10.09 9.03
C ASP A 83 3.53 10.59 9.41
N PHE A 84 2.61 9.66 9.67
CA PHE A 84 1.25 9.87 10.14
C PHE A 84 1.07 9.28 11.56
N GLY A 85 2.15 9.01 12.28
CA GLY A 85 2.12 8.42 13.63
C GLY A 85 1.65 6.97 13.66
N ALA A 86 1.79 6.24 12.55
CA ALA A 86 1.22 4.91 12.31
C ALA A 86 -0.33 4.85 12.40
N ASP A 87 -1.00 6.01 12.32
CA ASP A 87 -2.45 6.10 12.21
C ASP A 87 -2.89 5.78 10.78
N ASP A 88 -3.49 4.60 10.63
CA ASP A 88 -4.02 4.07 9.38
C ASP A 88 -5.07 5.01 8.77
N THR A 89 -5.91 5.62 9.61
CA THR A 89 -6.97 6.54 9.16
C THR A 89 -6.35 7.83 8.63
N ALA A 90 -5.39 8.40 9.35
CA ALA A 90 -4.69 9.61 8.91
C ALA A 90 -3.90 9.39 7.60
N SER A 91 -3.28 8.21 7.44
CA SER A 91 -2.60 7.81 6.20
C SER A 91 -3.59 7.68 5.04
N MET A 92 -4.73 7.01 5.24
CA MET A 92 -5.77 6.89 4.21
C MET A 92 -6.42 8.23 3.84
N ASP A 93 -6.72 9.09 4.82
CA ASP A 93 -7.31 10.41 4.58
C ASP A 93 -6.33 11.34 3.82
N ALA A 94 -5.02 11.10 3.93
CA ALA A 94 -3.99 11.75 3.13
C ALA A 94 -3.76 11.10 1.76
N ASP A 95 -4.54 10.07 1.41
CA ASP A 95 -4.43 9.26 0.19
C ASP A 95 -3.04 8.66 -0.02
N ASN A 96 -2.44 8.22 1.09
CA ASN A 96 -1.09 7.69 1.09
C ASN A 96 -1.08 6.22 0.71
N THR A 97 -0.35 5.88 -0.35
CA THR A 97 -0.01 4.49 -0.69
C THR A 97 0.99 3.96 0.34
N SER A 98 0.66 2.87 1.02
CA SER A 98 1.45 2.36 2.14
C SER A 98 1.45 0.83 2.22
N ALA A 99 2.46 0.24 2.87
CA ALA A 99 2.61 -1.21 2.97
C ALA A 99 2.75 -1.71 4.41
N PHE A 100 3.91 -1.58 5.06
CA PHE A 100 4.07 -2.08 6.42
C PHE A 100 3.41 -1.17 7.48
N ASN A 101 2.58 -1.79 8.33
CA ASN A 101 2.06 -1.19 9.58
C ASN A 101 1.74 -2.30 10.59
N CYS A 102 2.49 -2.41 11.69
CA CYS A 102 2.26 -3.44 12.70
C CYS A 102 1.06 -3.13 13.60
N ARG A 103 -0.12 -3.52 13.11
CA ARG A 103 -1.40 -3.40 13.82
C ARG A 103 -2.24 -4.67 13.73
N ALA A 104 -3.14 -4.83 14.69
CA ALA A 104 -4.18 -5.84 14.60
C ALA A 104 -5.13 -5.55 13.42
N ILE A 105 -5.81 -6.59 12.94
CA ILE A 105 -6.96 -6.43 12.04
C ILE A 105 -8.04 -5.65 12.79
N THR A 106 -8.71 -4.74 12.09
CA THR A 106 -9.83 -3.95 12.64
C THR A 106 -10.91 -4.86 13.20
N GLY A 107 -11.21 -4.73 14.50
CA GLY A 107 -12.24 -5.52 15.18
C GLY A 107 -11.86 -6.98 15.48
N GLY A 108 -10.62 -7.41 15.18
CA GLY A 108 -10.13 -8.77 15.40
C GLY A 108 -9.03 -8.88 16.46
N THR A 109 -8.60 -10.11 16.73
CA THR A 109 -7.47 -10.43 17.63
C THR A 109 -6.19 -10.83 16.89
N GLY A 110 -6.26 -11.01 15.57
CA GLY A 110 -5.13 -11.35 14.71
C GLY A 110 -4.40 -10.12 14.15
N TRP A 111 -3.22 -10.34 13.59
CA TRP A 111 -2.43 -9.33 12.90
C TRP A 111 -2.94 -9.08 11.48
N SER A 112 -2.92 -7.81 11.05
CA SER A 112 -3.15 -7.46 9.65
C SER A 112 -2.01 -7.97 8.76
N GLU A 113 -2.28 -8.24 7.49
CA GLU A 113 -1.24 -8.56 6.49
C GLU A 113 -0.19 -7.44 6.36
N HIS A 114 -0.57 -6.19 6.65
CA HIS A 114 0.35 -5.05 6.75
C HIS A 114 1.39 -5.24 7.85
N ALA A 115 1.04 -5.94 8.95
CA ALA A 115 1.97 -6.22 10.04
C ALA A 115 3.04 -7.26 9.68
N TYR A 116 2.83 -8.01 8.59
CA TYR A 116 3.81 -8.95 8.05
C TYR A 116 4.63 -8.37 6.90
N GLY A 117 4.34 -7.13 6.47
CA GLY A 117 4.94 -6.55 5.27
C GLY A 117 4.51 -7.24 3.99
N ARG A 118 3.31 -7.85 3.98
CA ARG A 118 2.76 -8.66 2.88
C ARG A 118 1.47 -8.08 2.27
N ALA A 119 1.17 -6.84 2.62
CA ALA A 119 0.06 -6.06 2.08
C ALA A 119 0.50 -4.66 1.66
N LEU A 120 -0.28 -4.05 0.76
CA LEU A 120 -0.11 -2.71 0.24
C LEU A 120 -1.48 -2.12 -0.11
N ASP A 121 -1.74 -0.91 0.36
CA ASP A 121 -2.91 -0.12 0.01
C ASP A 121 -2.52 0.97 -1.00
N LEU A 122 -3.20 1.04 -2.15
CA LEU A 122 -2.85 1.93 -3.28
C LEU A 122 -3.93 2.99 -3.51
N ASN A 123 -3.56 4.27 -3.37
CA ASN A 123 -4.45 5.44 -3.47
C ASN A 123 -5.81 5.22 -2.77
N PRO A 124 -5.83 5.16 -1.42
CA PRO A 124 -7.06 4.93 -0.62
C PRO A 124 -8.28 5.75 -1.04
N VAL A 125 -8.11 7.01 -1.46
CA VAL A 125 -9.23 7.87 -1.87
C VAL A 125 -9.83 7.38 -3.19
N GLU A 126 -9.04 7.12 -4.23
CA GLU A 126 -9.55 6.60 -5.49
C GLU A 126 -10.00 5.12 -5.40
N ASN A 127 -9.49 4.39 -4.41
CA ASN A 127 -9.73 2.96 -4.22
C ASN A 127 -10.18 2.67 -2.77
N PRO A 128 -11.37 3.09 -2.36
CA PRO A 128 -11.77 3.01 -0.96
C PRO A 128 -12.04 1.58 -0.47
N TYR A 129 -11.91 1.40 0.83
CA TYR A 129 -12.54 0.30 1.57
C TYR A 129 -14.05 0.55 1.69
N VAL A 130 -14.86 -0.47 1.38
CA VAL A 130 -16.33 -0.40 1.41
C VAL A 130 -16.92 -1.58 2.19
N ILE A 131 -17.72 -1.27 3.22
CA ILE A 131 -18.51 -2.26 3.97
C ILE A 131 -19.92 -1.73 4.25
N GLY A 132 -20.93 -2.36 3.65
CA GLY A 132 -22.30 -1.84 3.71
C GLY A 132 -22.38 -0.40 3.18
N SER A 133 -22.79 0.56 4.01
CA SER A 133 -22.84 2.00 3.68
C SER A 133 -21.62 2.79 4.16
N HIS A 134 -20.68 2.11 4.82
CA HIS A 134 -19.43 2.70 5.30
C HIS A 134 -18.38 2.66 4.19
N VAL A 135 -17.68 3.79 4.03
CA VAL A 135 -16.65 4.01 3.03
C VAL A 135 -15.49 4.73 3.73
N ALA A 136 -14.29 4.17 3.61
CA ALA A 136 -13.06 4.73 4.17
C ALA A 136 -11.98 4.81 3.07
N PRO A 137 -11.27 5.95 2.94
CA PRO A 137 -11.51 7.22 3.60
C PRO A 137 -12.83 7.87 3.13
N ARG A 138 -13.33 8.86 3.88
CA ARG A 138 -14.64 9.50 3.58
C ARG A 138 -14.68 10.12 2.17
N ALA A 139 -13.56 10.66 1.71
CA ALA A 139 -13.43 11.25 0.37
C ALA A 139 -13.64 10.20 -0.74
N GLY A 140 -13.34 8.93 -0.47
CA GLY A 140 -13.51 7.84 -1.42
C GLY A 140 -14.95 7.51 -1.81
N ARG A 141 -15.94 8.10 -1.12
CA ARG A 141 -17.36 8.01 -1.52
C ARG A 141 -17.59 8.44 -2.98
N ALA A 142 -16.76 9.34 -3.50
CA ALA A 142 -16.83 9.79 -4.89
C ALA A 142 -16.46 8.71 -5.92
N PHE A 143 -15.79 7.63 -5.49
CA PHE A 143 -15.22 6.60 -6.37
C PHE A 143 -15.84 5.21 -6.17
N VAL A 144 -16.95 5.11 -5.43
CA VAL A 144 -17.62 3.82 -5.15
C VAL A 144 -18.27 3.21 -6.40
N ASP A 145 -18.76 4.04 -7.32
CA ASP A 145 -19.36 3.59 -8.58
C ASP A 145 -18.34 3.02 -9.58
N ARG A 146 -17.05 3.16 -9.27
CA ARG A 146 -15.90 2.76 -10.11
C ARG A 146 -15.94 3.38 -11.51
N SER A 147 -16.55 4.56 -11.66
CA SER A 147 -16.52 5.33 -12.91
C SER A 147 -15.07 5.57 -13.34
N PRO A 148 -14.73 5.47 -14.64
CA PRO A 148 -13.35 5.66 -15.09
C PRO A 148 -12.81 7.04 -14.73
N ALA A 149 -11.76 7.07 -13.91
CA ALA A 149 -11.02 8.26 -13.53
C ALA A 149 -9.56 7.90 -13.27
N PRO A 150 -8.62 8.87 -13.33
CA PRO A 150 -7.22 8.62 -12.98
C PRO A 150 -7.10 8.01 -11.59
N GLY A 151 -6.27 6.97 -11.43
CA GLY A 151 -6.02 6.32 -10.13
C GLY A 151 -7.10 5.33 -9.68
N VAL A 152 -8.23 5.20 -10.38
CA VAL A 152 -9.27 4.21 -10.07
C VAL A 152 -8.88 2.85 -10.65
N ILE A 153 -8.76 1.84 -9.79
CA ILE A 153 -8.45 0.45 -10.16
C ILE A 153 -9.75 -0.31 -10.48
N ARG A 154 -9.81 -0.97 -11.62
CA ARG A 154 -10.92 -1.83 -12.02
C ARG A 154 -10.42 -3.26 -12.28
N PRO A 155 -11.34 -4.24 -12.31
CA PRO A 155 -11.02 -5.58 -12.76
C PRO A 155 -10.26 -5.54 -14.09
N ASP A 156 -9.24 -6.39 -14.20
CA ASP A 156 -8.40 -6.52 -15.40
C ASP A 156 -7.60 -5.26 -15.78
N ASP A 157 -7.49 -4.24 -14.92
CA ASP A 157 -6.54 -3.14 -15.15
C ASP A 157 -5.09 -3.64 -14.99
N GLU A 158 -4.16 -2.94 -15.64
CA GLU A 158 -2.73 -3.28 -15.60
C GLU A 158 -2.15 -3.29 -14.19
N VAL A 159 -2.70 -2.48 -13.28
CA VAL A 159 -2.33 -2.48 -11.85
C VAL A 159 -2.61 -3.86 -11.23
N VAL A 160 -3.81 -4.40 -11.46
CA VAL A 160 -4.21 -5.72 -10.92
C VAL A 160 -3.32 -6.81 -11.50
N ARG A 161 -3.04 -6.77 -12.82
CA ARG A 161 -2.12 -7.73 -13.47
C ARG A 161 -0.70 -7.63 -12.93
N ALA A 162 -0.20 -6.41 -12.68
CA ALA A 162 1.13 -6.19 -12.14
C ALA A 162 1.30 -6.85 -10.77
N PHE A 163 0.34 -6.64 -9.87
CA PHE A 163 0.33 -7.29 -8.57
C PHE A 163 0.14 -8.81 -8.68
N ALA A 164 -0.75 -9.28 -9.56
CA ALA A 164 -0.98 -10.72 -9.77
C ALA A 164 0.27 -11.46 -10.26
N ASP A 165 1.01 -10.87 -11.21
CA ASP A 165 2.27 -11.43 -11.71
C ASP A 165 3.37 -11.49 -10.64
N ALA A 166 3.28 -10.63 -9.62
CA ALA A 166 4.14 -10.67 -8.43
C ALA A 166 3.61 -11.61 -7.32
N GLY A 167 2.51 -12.33 -7.55
CA GLY A 167 1.91 -13.27 -6.60
C GLY A 167 0.92 -12.65 -5.60
N TRP A 168 0.45 -11.44 -5.85
CA TRP A 168 -0.48 -10.72 -4.97
C TRP A 168 -1.92 -10.87 -5.46
N ARG A 169 -2.88 -10.73 -4.55
CA ARG A 169 -4.32 -10.75 -4.83
C ARG A 169 -4.91 -9.40 -4.48
N TRP A 170 -5.97 -9.02 -5.19
CA TRP A 170 -6.63 -7.73 -5.01
C TRP A 170 -7.91 -7.87 -4.17
N GLY A 171 -8.05 -7.01 -3.16
CA GLY A 171 -9.22 -6.94 -2.27
C GLY A 171 -10.49 -6.42 -2.95
N GLY A 172 -10.36 -5.79 -4.12
CA GLY A 172 -11.50 -5.40 -4.94
C GLY A 172 -12.33 -6.57 -5.48
N TYR A 173 -11.84 -7.81 -5.35
CA TYR A 173 -12.58 -9.03 -5.68
C TYR A 173 -13.31 -9.66 -4.48
N TRP A 174 -13.21 -9.10 -3.28
CA TRP A 174 -13.89 -9.62 -2.10
C TRP A 174 -15.37 -9.20 -2.05
N ASP A 175 -16.22 -10.10 -1.55
CA ASP A 175 -17.67 -9.88 -1.47
C ASP A 175 -18.06 -8.87 -0.38
N SER A 176 -17.44 -8.97 0.81
CA SER A 176 -17.68 -8.07 1.94
C SER A 176 -16.62 -8.26 3.03
N PRO A 177 -15.87 -7.22 3.42
CA PRO A 177 -15.81 -5.91 2.76
C PRO A 177 -15.25 -6.03 1.33
N THR A 178 -15.56 -5.06 0.48
CA THR A 178 -14.82 -4.87 -0.78
C THR A 178 -13.73 -3.84 -0.52
N ASP A 179 -12.47 -4.23 -0.67
CA ASP A 179 -11.32 -3.39 -0.31
C ASP A 179 -10.50 -3.02 -1.54
N TYR A 180 -10.89 -1.93 -2.22
CA TYR A 180 -10.32 -1.61 -3.53
C TYR A 180 -8.86 -1.15 -3.46
N GLN A 181 -8.42 -0.60 -2.34
CA GLN A 181 -7.03 -0.16 -2.14
C GLN A 181 -6.10 -1.37 -1.96
N HIS A 182 -6.63 -2.46 -1.44
CA HIS A 182 -5.84 -3.49 -0.80
C HIS A 182 -5.31 -4.54 -1.76
N PHE A 183 -4.01 -4.82 -1.65
CA PHE A 183 -3.35 -5.96 -2.25
C PHE A 183 -2.61 -6.74 -1.18
N SER A 184 -2.75 -8.07 -1.16
CA SER A 184 -1.97 -8.93 -0.26
C SER A 184 -1.63 -10.27 -0.90
N THR A 185 -0.53 -10.88 -0.44
CA THR A 185 -0.10 -12.21 -0.93
C THR A 185 -1.01 -13.36 -0.48
N THR A 186 -1.78 -13.15 0.60
CA THR A 186 -2.71 -14.15 1.14
C THR A 186 -4.15 -13.94 0.65
N GLY A 187 -4.46 -12.77 0.08
CA GLY A 187 -5.81 -12.38 -0.34
C GLY A 187 -6.76 -12.23 0.84
N ARG A 188 -6.25 -11.71 1.96
CA ARG A 188 -6.96 -11.41 3.21
C ARG A 188 -6.57 -10.04 3.72
#